data_AF-A0A3N5MH42-F1
#
_entry.id   AF-A0A3N5MH42-F1
#
_cell.length_a   1.000
_cell.length_b   1.000
_cell.length_c   1.000
_cell.angle_alpha   90.00
_cell.angle_beta   90.00
_cell.angle_gamma   90.00
#
_symmetry.space_group_name_H-M   'P 1'
#
loop_
_entity.id
_entity.type
_entity.pdbx_description
1 polymer ?
#
loop_
_entity_poly.entity_id
_entity_poly.type
_entity_poly.pdbx_seq_one_letter_code
_entity_poly.pdbx_strand_id
1 'polypeptide(L)'
;MHVSRICSDLVKINSENPPGSTAEVIEYIRVFLEELGIRSHVGCNAQGMCNLVTRHTGKNLLLCGHVDVVPARDAAWTYPPFSGRIDETFVHG
;
A
#
# COMPACT_ATOMS: atom_id res chain seq x y z
N MET A 1 0.06 -16.53 6.63
CA MET A 1 -0.21 -15.20 6.02
C MET A 1 -0.82 -15.44 4.64
N HIS A 2 -2.08 -15.06 4.41
CA HIS A 2 -2.72 -15.24 3.09
C HIS A 2 -2.52 -13.98 2.25
N VAL A 3 -1.96 -14.10 1.05
CA VAL A 3 -1.65 -12.97 0.14
C VAL A 3 -2.88 -12.11 -0.13
N SER A 4 -4.07 -12.72 -0.24
CA SER A 4 -5.33 -12.00 -0.42
C SER A 4 -5.68 -11.06 0.74
N ARG A 5 -5.30 -11.40 1.98
CA ARG A 5 -5.52 -10.52 3.15
C ARG A 5 -4.59 -9.31 3.12
N ILE A 6 -3.32 -9.52 2.79
CA ILE A 6 -2.37 -8.41 2.61
C ILE A 6 -2.89 -7.44 1.54
N CYS A 7 -3.34 -7.97 0.40
CA CYS A 7 -3.91 -7.17 -0.67
C CYS A 7 -5.16 -6.41 -0.21
N SER A 8 -6.10 -7.08 0.47
CA SER A 8 -7.30 -6.46 1.05
C SER A 8 -6.95 -5.32 2.02
N ASP A 9 -5.98 -5.53 2.89
CA ASP A 9 -5.63 -4.56 3.92
C ASP A 9 -4.97 -3.33 3.30
N LEU A 10 -4.13 -3.51 2.27
CA LEU A 10 -3.58 -2.40 1.48
C LEU A 10 -4.68 -1.62 0.74
N VAL A 11 -5.63 -2.31 0.11
CA VAL A 11 -6.77 -1.69 -0.61
C VAL A 11 -7.66 -0.86 0.32
N LYS A 12 -7.78 -1.24 1.59
CA LYS A 12 -8.59 -0.48 2.57
C LYS A 12 -7.99 0.88 2.94
N ILE A 13 -6.69 1.08 2.70
CA ILE A 13 -6.02 2.33 3.02
C ILE A 13 -6.23 3.30 1.85
N ASN A 14 -6.99 4.37 2.08
CA ASN A 14 -7.24 5.38 1.05
C ASN A 14 -5.99 6.25 0.84
N SER A 15 -5.31 6.04 -0.28
CA SER A 15 -4.15 6.81 -0.76
C SER A 15 -4.44 7.62 -2.03
N GLU A 16 -5.69 8.07 -2.21
CA GLU A 16 -6.11 8.85 -3.37
C GLU A 16 -5.27 10.13 -3.53
N ASN A 17 -4.88 10.40 -4.78
CA ASN A 17 -4.13 11.57 -5.17
C ASN A 17 -4.92 12.40 -6.20
N PRO A 18 -5.36 13.64 -5.89
CA PRO A 18 -5.17 14.39 -4.63
C PRO A 18 -6.06 13.91 -3.45
N PRO A 19 -5.65 14.12 -2.17
CA PRO A 19 -4.50 14.91 -1.72
C PRO A 19 -3.15 14.17 -1.74
N GLY A 20 -3.15 12.84 -1.91
CA GLY A 20 -1.95 12.04 -2.17
C GLY A 20 -1.14 11.66 -0.93
N SER A 21 -1.74 11.61 0.26
CA SER A 21 -1.03 11.12 1.45
C SER A 21 -0.75 9.62 1.33
N THR A 22 0.52 9.22 1.44
CA THR A 22 0.92 7.80 1.39
C THR A 22 1.39 7.28 2.75
N ALA A 23 1.36 8.12 3.78
CA ALA A 23 1.91 7.81 5.11
C ALA A 23 1.34 6.53 5.72
N GLU A 24 0.03 6.32 5.63
CA GLU A 24 -0.63 5.14 6.22
C GLU A 24 -0.26 3.86 5.47
N VAL A 25 -0.24 3.87 4.14
CA VAL A 25 0.17 2.70 3.34
C VAL A 25 1.63 2.36 3.59
N ILE A 26 2.49 3.38 3.65
CA ILE A 26 3.91 3.21 3.95
C ILE A 26 4.14 2.65 5.35
N GLU A 27 3.38 3.10 6.34
CA GLU A 27 3.47 2.58 7.71
C GLU A 27 3.02 1.11 7.79
N TYR A 28 1.94 0.75 7.10
CA TYR A 28 1.50 -0.64 6.99
C TYR A 28 2.63 -1.52 6.42
N ILE A 29 3.23 -1.10 5.30
CA ILE A 29 4.34 -1.84 4.66
C ILE A 29 5.56 -1.90 5.58
N ARG A 30 5.86 -0.82 6.32
CA ARG A 30 6.98 -0.77 7.27
C ARG A 30 6.82 -1.80 8.37
N VAL A 31 5.66 -1.85 9.01
CA VAL A 31 5.33 -2.81 10.08
C VAL A 31 5.38 -4.23 9.54
N PHE A 32 4.76 -4.49 8.39
CA PHE A 32 4.80 -5.79 7.73
C PHE A 32 6.24 -6.28 7.47
N LEU A 33 7.11 -5.41 6.97
CA LEU A 33 8.51 -5.75 6.72
C LEU A 33 9.30 -5.96 8.02
N GLU A 34 9.00 -5.18 9.06
CA GLU A 34 9.60 -5.33 10.39
C GLU A 34 9.27 -6.69 11.02
N GLU A 35 8.02 -7.16 10.90
CA GLU A 35 7.60 -8.51 11.34
C GLU A 35 8.37 -9.64 10.62
N LEU A 36 8.85 -9.38 9.41
CA LEU A 36 9.71 -10.29 8.63
C LEU A 36 11.21 -10.12 8.92
N GLY A 37 11.60 -9.20 9.81
CA GLY A 37 13.00 -8.90 10.12
C GLY A 37 13.70 -8.04 9.06
N ILE A 38 12.95 -7.38 8.17
CA ILE A 38 13.48 -6.54 7.09
C ILE A 38 13.46 -5.07 7.53
N ARG A 39 14.66 -4.50 7.72
CA ARG A 39 14.81 -3.07 8.07
C ARG A 39 14.54 -2.17 6.85
N SER A 40 13.77 -1.12 7.11
CA SER A 40 13.32 -0.15 6.11
C SER A 40 13.68 1.27 6.51
N HIS A 41 13.93 2.14 5.53
CA HIS A 41 14.04 3.58 5.72
C HIS A 41 12.82 4.28 5.13
N VAL A 42 12.20 5.17 5.90
CA VAL A 42 11.05 5.97 5.48
C VAL A 42 11.47 7.43 5.36
N GLY A 43 11.12 8.05 4.22
CA GLY A 43 11.33 9.47 3.98
C GLY A 43 10.06 10.10 3.43
N CYS A 44 9.67 11.27 3.97
CA CYS A 44 8.43 11.95 3.60
C CYS A 44 8.70 13.41 3.23
N ASN A 45 7.84 13.97 2.38
CA ASN A 45 7.81 15.41 2.15
C ASN A 45 6.81 16.12 3.10
N ALA A 46 6.72 17.44 3.01
CA ALA A 46 5.84 18.26 3.86
C ALA A 46 4.33 18.00 3.64
N GLN A 47 3.94 17.32 2.56
CA GLN A 47 2.54 17.01 2.21
C GLN A 47 2.13 15.59 2.66
N GLY A 48 3.01 14.85 3.33
CA GLY A 48 2.74 13.47 3.76
C GLY A 48 2.93 12.43 2.66
N MET A 49 3.57 12.79 1.54
CA MET A 49 4.02 11.81 0.54
C MET A 49 5.29 11.14 1.05
N CYS A 50 5.11 9.97 1.63
CA CYS A 50 6.14 9.10 2.15
C CYS A 50 6.56 8.04 1.12
N ASN A 51 7.84 7.67 1.16
CA ASN A 51 8.41 6.55 0.44
C ASN A 51 9.13 5.63 1.43
N LEU A 52 9.22 4.35 1.10
CA LEU A 52 9.93 3.34 1.87
C LEU A 52 10.98 2.65 1.00
N VAL A 53 12.19 2.50 1.52
CA VAL A 53 13.29 1.81 0.84
C VAL A 53 13.90 0.78 1.77
N THR A 54 14.05 -0.45 1.27
CA THR A 54 14.84 -1.51 1.91
C THR A 54 16.11 -1.76 1.12
N ARG A 55 17.18 -2.19 1.79
CA ARG A 55 18.44 -2.55 1.15
C ARG A 55 18.89 -3.92 1.57
N HIS A 56 19.12 -4.80 0.59
CA HIS A 56 19.79 -6.08 0.77
C HIS A 56 21.15 -6.02 0.07
N THR A 57 22.19 -6.58 0.69
CA THR A 57 23.54 -6.59 0.13
C THR A 57 23.66 -7.66 -0.97
N GLY A 58 24.48 -7.41 -1.99
CA GLY A 58 24.90 -8.44 -2.95
C GLY A 58 24.01 -8.67 -4.18
N LYS A 59 22.96 -7.88 -4.43
CA LYS A 59 22.14 -8.00 -5.67
C LYS A 59 21.88 -6.66 -6.35
N ASN A 60 21.96 -6.64 -7.69
CA ASN A 60 21.71 -5.48 -8.55
C ASN A 60 20.27 -5.46 -9.11
N LEU A 61 19.27 -5.75 -8.26
CA LEU A 61 17.86 -5.72 -8.65
C LEU A 61 17.10 -4.76 -7.74
N LEU A 62 16.37 -3.82 -8.33
CA LEU A 62 15.44 -2.93 -7.63
C LEU A 62 14.00 -3.35 -7.96
N LEU A 63 13.24 -3.72 -6.93
CA LEU A 63 11.79 -3.83 -7.02
C LEU A 63 11.22 -2.45 -6.67
N CYS A 64 10.61 -1.80 -7.65
CA CYS A 64 10.06 -0.45 -7.51
C CYS A 64 8.59 -0.45 -7.90
N GLY A 65 7.76 0.25 -7.12
CA GLY A 65 6.34 0.45 -7.34
C GLY A 65 5.87 1.72 -6.63
N HIS A 66 4.62 2.10 -6.85
CA HIS A 66 3.97 3.23 -6.17
C HIS A 66 2.76 2.74 -5.36
N VAL A 67 2.31 3.56 -4.41
CA VAL A 67 1.26 3.18 -3.45
C VAL A 67 0.09 4.17 -3.43
N ASP A 68 0.19 5.29 -4.15
CA ASP A 68 -0.91 6.21 -4.38
C ASP A 68 -1.82 5.72 -5.51
N VAL A 69 -3.10 6.08 -5.43
CA VAL A 69 -4.11 5.70 -6.43
C VAL A 69 -4.87 6.92 -6.95
N VAL A 70 -5.54 6.75 -8.08
CA VAL A 70 -6.45 7.78 -8.63
C VAL A 70 -7.78 7.78 -7.87
N PRO A 71 -8.51 8.92 -7.83
CA PRO A 71 -9.82 8.97 -7.18
C PRO A 71 -10.83 7.98 -7.78
N ALA A 72 -11.41 7.13 -6.94
CA ALA A 72 -12.17 5.95 -7.37
C ALA A 72 -13.61 6.28 -7.84
N ARG A 73 -14.19 7.41 -7.43
CA ARG A 73 -15.56 7.85 -7.77
C ARG A 73 -16.64 6.82 -7.40
N ASP A 74 -17.05 6.82 -6.13
CA ASP A 74 -17.93 5.82 -5.49
C ASP A 74 -19.20 5.42 -6.27
N ALA A 75 -19.83 6.33 -7.01
CA ALA A 75 -21.14 6.11 -7.65
C ALA A 75 -21.16 4.99 -8.72
N ALA A 76 -20.00 4.57 -9.24
CA ALA A 76 -19.91 3.54 -10.28
C ALA A 76 -19.62 2.12 -9.74
N TRP A 77 -19.40 1.98 -8.43
CA TRP A 77 -18.90 0.73 -7.86
C TRP A 77 -20.01 -0.19 -7.34
N THR A 78 -19.84 -1.50 -7.56
CA THR A 78 -20.70 -2.52 -6.94
C THR A 78 -20.41 -2.69 -5.45
N TYR A 79 -19.15 -2.50 -5.04
CA TYR A 79 -18.70 -2.50 -3.64
C TYR A 79 -17.91 -1.23 -3.37
N PRO A 80 -17.92 -0.66 -2.15
CA PRO A 80 -17.11 0.53 -1.87
C PRO A 80 -15.64 0.31 -2.28
N PRO A 81 -14.99 1.27 -2.98
CA PRO A 81 -13.67 1.07 -3.57
C PRO A 81 -12.62 0.70 -2.51
N PHE A 82 -12.61 1.39 -1.37
CA PHE A 82 -11.68 1.06 -0.28
C PHE A 82 -12.22 -0.02 0.68
N SER A 83 -13.10 -0.91 0.23
CA SER A 83 -13.63 -1.98 1.08
C SER A 83 -12.64 -3.11 1.33
N GLY A 84 -11.72 -3.36 0.38
CA GLY A 84 -10.86 -4.54 0.38
C GLY A 84 -11.67 -5.83 0.52
N ARG A 85 -12.87 -5.88 -0.07
CA ARG A 85 -13.78 -7.02 0.08
C ARG A 85 -13.14 -8.25 -0.55
N ILE A 86 -13.05 -9.33 0.23
CA ILE A 86 -12.61 -10.63 -0.26
C ILE A 86 -13.86 -11.50 -0.48
N ASP A 87 -14.00 -12.09 -1.66
CA ASP A 87 -14.91 -13.21 -1.92
C ASP A 87 -14.12 -14.48 -2.31
N GLU A 88 -14.81 -15.52 -2.78
CA GLU A 88 -14.20 -16.81 -3.14
C GLU A 88 -13.20 -16.72 -4.30
N THR A 89 -13.24 -15.63 -5.07
CA THR A 89 -12.51 -15.48 -6.34
C THR A 89 -11.65 -14.23 -6.43
N PHE A 90 -12.06 -13.12 -5.79
CA PHE A 90 -11.43 -11.81 -5.97
C PHE A 90 -11.26 -11.04 -4.66
N VAL A 91 -10.34 -10.08 -4.70
CA VAL A 91 -10.27 -8.94 -3.78
C VAL A 91 -10.78 -7.72 -4.57
N HIS A 92 -11.77 -7.01 -4.04
CA HIS A 92 -12.39 -5.86 -4.69
C HIS A 92 -11.91 -4.55 -4.07
N GLY A 93 -11.48 -3.63 -4.94
CA GLY A 93 -11.20 -2.23 -4.67
C GLY A 93 -10.32 -1.58 -5.71
#